data_AF-A0A7W1VAL8-F1
#
_entry.id   AF-A0A7W1VAL8-F1
#
_cell.length_a   1.000
_cell.length_b   1.000
_cell.length_c   1.000
_cell.angle_alpha   90.00
_cell.angle_beta   90.00
_cell.angle_gamma   90.00
#
_symmetry.space_group_name_H-M   'P 1'
#
loop_
_entity.id
_entity.type
_entity.pdbx_description
1 polymer ?
#
loop_
_entity_poly.entity_id
_entity_poly.type
_entity_poly.pdbx_seq_one_letter_code
_entity_poly.pdbx_strand_id
1 'polypeptide(L)' 'MVEFPDLDRVYENDELWQFFASRIPSTEQPDVETVLESENIAEDDLIALLKRFGKRTTTNPFELKYNNAIG' A
#
# COMPACT_ATOMS: atom_id res chain seq x y z
N MET A 1 5.99 -1.86 17.65
CA MET A 1 5.65 -2.24 16.27
C MET A 1 4.86 -3.54 16.35
N VAL A 2 3.65 -3.59 15.78
CA VAL A 2 2.95 -4.88 15.62
C VAL A 2 3.57 -5.55 14.40
N GLU A 3 4.61 -6.33 14.64
CA GLU A 3 5.22 -7.22 13.65
C GLU A 3 4.38 -8.48 13.66
N PHE A 4 3.54 -8.68 12.64
CA PHE A 4 2.68 -9.86 12.41
C PHE A 4 3.37 -11.17 12.87
N PRO A 5 3.23 -11.59 14.15
CA PRO A 5 4.21 -12.53 14.71
C PRO A 5 3.81 -13.99 14.47
N ASP A 6 2.55 -14.22 14.13
CA ASP A 6 1.98 -15.52 13.86
C ASP A 6 1.74 -15.66 12.36
N LEU A 7 2.48 -16.57 11.72
CA LEU A 7 2.42 -16.79 10.28
C LEU A 7 1.13 -17.49 9.85
N ASP A 8 0.45 -18.17 10.77
CA ASP A 8 -0.77 -18.95 10.48
C ASP A 8 -2.05 -18.14 10.78
N ARG A 9 -1.89 -16.90 11.27
CA ARG A 9 -3.00 -16.03 11.63
C ARG A 9 -3.39 -15.10 10.48
N VAL A 10 -4.69 -15.02 10.22
CA VAL A 10 -5.28 -13.95 9.40
C VAL A 10 -5.48 -12.70 10.26
N TYR A 11 -4.99 -11.57 9.75
CA TYR A 11 -5.12 -10.27 10.40
C TYR A 11 -6.07 -9.39 9.61
N GLU A 12 -7.19 -9.01 10.23
CA GLU A 12 -8.21 -8.15 9.64
C GLU A 12 -8.27 -6.83 10.41
N ASN A 13 -8.54 -5.74 9.70
CA ASN A 13 -8.75 -4.41 10.25
C ASN A 13 -9.53 -3.57 9.22
N ASP A 14 -10.39 -2.70 9.71
CA ASP A 14 -11.15 -1.76 8.88
C ASP A 14 -10.26 -0.63 8.33
N GLU A 15 -9.15 -0.35 9.00
CA GLU A 15 -8.17 0.64 8.60
C GLU A 15 -6.87 0.02 8.06
N LEU A 16 -6.23 0.73 7.14
CA LEU A 16 -4.95 0.33 6.59
C LEU A 16 -3.87 0.39 7.68
N TRP A 17 -3.17 -0.73 7.90
CA TRP A 17 -2.13 -0.78 8.92
C TRP A 17 -0.99 0.16 8.58
N GLN A 18 -0.43 0.80 9.61
CA GLN A 18 0.70 1.74 9.48
C GLN A 18 1.90 1.14 8.71
N PHE A 19 2.12 -0.18 8.84
CA PHE A 19 3.11 -0.89 8.04
C PHE A 19 2.88 -0.71 6.54
N PHE A 20 1.65 -0.88 6.04
CA PHE A 20 1.32 -0.67 4.64
C PHE A 20 1.20 0.81 4.28
N ALA A 21 0.59 1.63 5.14
CA ALA A 21 0.42 3.07 4.91
C ALA A 21 1.76 3.80 4.73
N SER A 22 2.81 3.41 5.47
CA SER A 22 4.16 3.98 5.32
C SER A 22 4.81 3.79 3.94
N ARG A 23 4.21 2.96 3.07
CA ARG A 23 4.66 2.75 1.69
C ARG A 23 3.96 3.67 0.68
N ILE A 24 2.92 4.40 1.11
CA ILE A 24 2.19 5.33 0.27
C ILE A 24 2.83 6.71 0.46
N PRO A 25 3.38 7.34 -0.59
CA PRO A 25 3.90 8.71 -0.50
C PRO A 25 2.74 9.71 -0.32
N SER A 26 3.04 10.95 0.08
CA SER A 26 2.01 11.98 0.16
C SER A 26 1.46 12.29 -1.23
N THR A 27 0.14 12.41 -1.36
CA THR A 27 -0.54 12.78 -2.62
C THR A 27 -0.23 14.21 -3.03
N GLU A 28 0.21 15.07 -2.09
CA GLU A 28 0.64 16.44 -2.34
C GLU A 28 2.01 16.55 -3.03
N GLN A 29 2.72 15.43 -3.23
CA GLN A 29 3.99 15.45 -3.97
C GLN A 29 3.72 15.58 -5.48
N PRO A 30 4.34 16.53 -6.21
CA PRO A 30 3.99 16.79 -7.61
C PRO A 30 4.14 15.60 -8.57
N ASP A 31 5.12 14.73 -8.30
CA ASP A 31 5.34 13.49 -9.06
C ASP A 31 4.29 12.42 -8.75
N VAL A 32 3.79 12.37 -7.51
CA VAL A 32 2.67 11.51 -7.12
C VAL A 32 1.39 12.03 -7.76
N GLU A 33 1.07 13.31 -7.64
CA GLU A 33 -0.11 13.95 -8.25
C GLU A 33 -0.19 13.66 -9.75
N THR A 34 0.92 13.84 -10.48
CA THR A 34 1.01 13.52 -11.92
C THR A 34 0.66 12.06 -12.22
N VAL A 35 1.09 11.12 -11.36
CA VAL A 35 0.75 9.70 -11.49
C VAL A 35 -0.73 9.46 -11.23
N LEU A 36 -1.30 10.07 -10.19
CA LEU A 36 -2.72 9.90 -9.85
C LEU A 36 -3.62 10.40 -10.97
N GLU A 37 -3.33 11.57 -11.52
CA GLU A 37 -4.08 12.13 -12.65
C GLU A 37 -3.97 11.24 -13.90
N SER A 38 -2.76 10.82 -14.26
CA SER A 38 -2.53 10.03 -15.48
C SER A 38 -3.10 8.61 -15.42
N GLU A 39 -3.21 8.04 -14.21
CA GLU A 39 -3.74 6.70 -13.97
C GLU A 39 -5.20 6.71 -13.45
N ASN A 40 -5.81 7.90 -13.31
CA ASN A 40 -7.17 8.11 -12.78
C ASN A 40 -7.40 7.42 -11.42
N ILE A 41 -6.46 7.63 -10.50
CA ILE A 41 -6.50 7.12 -9.12
C ILE A 41 -7.01 8.25 -8.22
N ALA A 42 -8.04 7.99 -7.43
CA ALA A 42 -8.52 8.93 -6.44
C ALA A 42 -7.56 9.02 -5.24
N GLU A 43 -7.34 10.23 -4.71
CA GLU A 43 -6.45 10.48 -3.58
C GLU A 43 -6.88 9.79 -2.27
N ASP A 44 -8.17 9.47 -2.14
CA ASP A 44 -8.74 8.79 -0.97
C ASP A 44 -8.87 7.26 -1.18
N ASP A 45 -8.55 6.73 -2.36
CA ASP A 45 -8.52 5.29 -2.62
C ASP A 45 -7.21 4.66 -2.13
N LEU A 46 -7.14 4.42 -0.81
CA LEU A 46 -5.99 3.82 -0.14
C LEU A 46 -5.56 2.46 -0.75
N ILE A 47 -6.50 1.69 -1.31
CA ILE A 47 -6.21 0.39 -1.92
C ILE A 47 -5.52 0.58 -3.27
N ALA A 48 -6.01 1.50 -4.11
CA ALA A 48 -5.37 1.85 -5.37
C ALA A 48 -3.98 2.47 -5.14
N LEU A 49 -3.86 3.38 -4.18
CA LEU A 49 -2.59 3.98 -3.77
C LEU A 49 -1.58 2.91 -3.32
N LEU A 50 -1.99 1.97 -2.46
CA LEU A 50 -1.12 0.89 -2.02
C LEU A 50 -0.71 -0.02 -3.18
N LYS A 51 -1.62 -0.35 -4.10
CA LYS A 51 -1.31 -1.10 -5.33
C LYS A 51 -0.25 -0.40 -6.17
N ARG A 52 -0.36 0.93 -6.29
CA ARG A 52 0.51 1.72 -7.15
C ARG A 52 1.90 1.99 -6.56
N PHE A 53 1.99 2.28 -5.27
CA PHE A 53 3.24 2.70 -4.62
C PHE A 53 3.80 1.66 -3.66
N GLY A 54 2.97 0.77 -3.12
CA GLY A 54 3.33 -0.14 -2.04
C GLY A 54 4.17 -1.35 -2.45
N LYS A 55 4.36 -1.62 -3.74
CA LYS A 55 5.05 -2.85 -4.20
C LYS A 55 6.50 -2.92 -3.75
N ARG A 56 7.28 -1.85 -3.95
CA ARG A 56 8.70 -1.75 -3.60
C ARG A 56 9.00 -0.36 -3.08
N THR A 57 9.83 -0.28 -2.04
CA THR A 57 10.26 1.00 -1.46
C THR A 57 11.76 0.97 -1.23
N THR A 58 12.38 2.15 -1.12
CA THR A 58 13.83 2.27 -0.80
C THR A 58 14.12 1.96 0.68
N THR A 59 13.11 2.11 1.55
CA THR A 59 13.23 2.00 3.01
C THR A 59 12.86 0.61 3.56
N ASN A 60 12.26 -0.25 2.75
CA ASN A 60 11.82 -1.58 3.15
C ASN A 60 12.26 -2.63 2.10
N PRO A 61 13.04 -3.66 2.48
CA PRO A 61 13.57 -4.66 1.55
C PRO A 61 12.53 -5.69 1.08
N PHE A 62 11.34 -5.70 1.66
CA PHE A 62 10.28 -6.65 1.30
C PHE A 62 9.44 -6.13 0.13
N GLU A 63 9.08 -7.05 -0.76
CA GLU A 63 8.14 -6.78 -1.86
C GLU A 63 6.71 -7.12 -1.41
N LEU A 64 5.79 -6.15 -1.53
CA LEU A 64 4.37 -6.40 -1.32
C LEU A 64 3.80 -7.14 -2.54
N LYS A 65 3.32 -8.36 -2.32
CA LYS A 65 2.70 -9.20 -3.36
C LYS A 65 1.20 -9.24 -3.16
N TYR A 66 0.47 -8.95 -4.22
CA TYR A 66 -0.95 -9.22 -4.31
C TYR A 66 -1.12 -10.63 -4.84
N ASN A 67 -1.52 -11.56 -4.00
CA ASN A 67 -2.00 -12.84 -4.50
C ASN A 67 -3.36 -12.57 -5.14
N ASN A 68 -3.48 -12.79 -6.45
CA ASN A 68 -4.77 -12.93 -7.12
C ASN A 68 -5.42 -14.25 -6.68
N ALA A 69 -5.72 -14.40 -5.39
CA ALA A 69 -6.64 -15.43 -4.94
C ALA A 69 -8.05 -14.91 -5.23
N ILE A 70 -8.44 -14.99 -6.51
CA ILE A 70 -9.84 -15.14 -6.88
C ILE A 70 -10.01 -16.65 -7.06
N GLY A 71 -10.70 -17.27 -6.13
CA GLY A 71 -11.04 -18.69 -6.09
C GLY A 71 -11.85 -18.97 -4.85
#